data_AF-A0A447TBL0-F1
#
_entry.id   AF-A0A447TBL0-F1
#
_cell.length_a   1.000
_cell.length_b   1.000
_cell.length_c   1.000
_cell.angle_alpha   90.00
_cell.angle_beta   90.00
_cell.angle_gamma   90.00
#
_symmetry.space_group_name_H-M   'P 1'
#
loop_
_entity.id
_entity.type
_entity.pdbx_description
1 polymer ?
#
loop_
_entity_poly.entity_id
_entity_poly.type
_entity_poly.pdbx_seq_one_letter_code
_entity_poly.pdbx_strand_id
1 'polypeptide(L)'
;MWLVGNKMIDQLENAAEAVLRGESATWRIDGSDRWRALGEKLSQVWEQRDLQISQADREREQADSKLRQLQQRQEEAERQLELLNTRFDLVNRAASEGLWDMSVVAGDPLNPDNVFWWSQTFRALLGFHDHREFPDVLAAGPAGCTRKTGNGCWTPSQRT
;
A
#
# COMPACT_ATOMS: atom_id res chain seq x y z
N MET A 1 8.64 -68.64 13.40
CA MET A 1 9.66 -67.92 12.62
C MET A 1 9.00 -66.66 12.05
N TRP A 2 9.10 -65.54 12.77
CA TRP A 2 8.46 -64.25 12.45
C TRP A 2 9.52 -63.29 11.86
N LEU A 3 9.71 -63.30 10.55
CA LEU A 3 10.67 -62.41 9.86
C LEU A 3 10.10 -61.79 8.58
N VAL A 4 8.77 -61.71 8.46
CA VAL A 4 8.09 -61.04 7.33
C VAL A 4 7.62 -59.62 7.70
N GLY A 5 7.80 -59.21 8.97
CA GLY A 5 7.26 -57.96 9.50
C GLY A 5 7.99 -56.66 9.12
N ASN A 6 9.21 -56.69 8.56
CA ASN A 6 10.04 -55.48 8.53
C ASN A 6 10.13 -54.76 7.17
N LYS A 7 10.14 -55.50 6.05
CA LYS A 7 10.49 -54.90 4.75
C LYS A 7 9.50 -53.83 4.25
N MET A 8 8.20 -53.99 4.52
CA MET A 8 7.19 -53.01 4.09
C MET A 8 7.22 -51.73 4.92
N ILE A 9 7.52 -51.84 6.21
CA ILE A 9 7.66 -50.68 7.10
C ILE A 9 8.91 -49.89 6.67
N ASP A 10 10.02 -50.59 6.39
CA ASP A 10 11.23 -49.97 5.88
C ASP A 10 10.98 -49.23 4.54
N GLN A 11 10.13 -49.76 3.64
CA GLN A 11 9.75 -49.09 2.39
C GLN A 11 8.95 -47.80 2.63
N LEU A 12 8.03 -47.81 3.59
CA LEU A 12 7.24 -46.64 3.96
C LEU A 12 8.10 -45.57 4.64
N GLU A 13 8.99 -45.98 5.55
CA GLU A 13 9.88 -45.08 6.28
C GLU A 13 10.85 -44.39 5.33
N ASN A 14 11.47 -45.13 4.41
CA ASN A 14 12.34 -44.55 3.39
C ASN A 14 11.60 -43.57 2.46
N ALA A 15 10.37 -43.88 2.07
CA ALA A 15 9.54 -42.97 1.27
C ALA A 15 9.18 -41.70 2.07
N ALA A 16 8.83 -41.84 3.35
CA ALA A 16 8.53 -40.70 4.22
C ALA A 16 9.77 -39.83 4.47
N GLU A 17 10.94 -40.43 4.68
CA GLU A 17 12.19 -39.68 4.83
C GLU A 17 12.56 -38.92 3.56
N ALA A 18 12.34 -39.51 2.37
CA ALA A 18 12.56 -38.80 1.11
C ALA A 18 11.70 -37.53 1.01
N VAL A 19 10.41 -37.64 1.35
CA VAL A 19 9.51 -36.47 1.47
C VAL A 19 10.05 -35.44 2.44
N LEU A 20 10.48 -35.86 3.64
CA LEU A 20 10.98 -34.95 4.67
C LEU A 20 12.28 -34.25 4.24
N ARG A 21 13.07 -34.87 3.37
CA ARG A 21 14.24 -34.27 2.72
C ARG A 21 13.88 -33.34 1.55
N GLY A 22 12.60 -33.22 1.19
CA GLY A 22 12.13 -32.46 0.03
C GLY A 22 12.31 -33.18 -1.30
N GLU A 23 12.58 -34.49 -1.28
CA GLU A 23 12.75 -35.34 -2.45
C GLU A 23 11.40 -35.98 -2.83
N SER A 24 11.23 -36.35 -4.11
CA SER A 24 10.05 -37.07 -4.56
C SER A 24 10.02 -38.50 -4.01
N ALA A 25 9.10 -38.78 -3.11
CA ALA A 25 8.93 -40.11 -2.56
C ALA A 25 8.28 -41.08 -3.56
N THR A 26 8.82 -42.30 -3.63
CA THR A 26 8.23 -43.38 -4.40
C THR A 26 7.43 -44.28 -3.45
N TRP A 27 6.11 -44.11 -3.39
CA TRP A 27 5.23 -44.89 -2.50
C TRP A 27 4.95 -46.30 -3.05
N ARG A 28 5.99 -47.08 -3.33
CA ARG A 28 5.90 -48.45 -3.84
C ARG A 28 6.06 -49.46 -2.70
N ILE A 29 4.94 -50.07 -2.31
CA ILE A 29 4.89 -51.05 -1.22
C ILE A 29 4.71 -52.45 -1.80
N ASP A 30 5.69 -53.33 -1.59
CA ASP A 30 5.61 -54.72 -2.04
C ASP A 30 4.79 -55.54 -1.03
N GLY A 31 3.69 -56.16 -1.46
CA GLY A 31 2.86 -56.97 -0.57
C GLY A 31 1.53 -57.42 -1.18
N SER A 32 0.52 -57.59 -0.33
CA SER A 32 -0.87 -57.89 -0.77
C SER A 32 -1.45 -56.79 -1.65
N ASP A 33 -2.46 -57.10 -2.47
CA ASP A 33 -3.11 -56.13 -3.37
C ASP A 33 -3.61 -54.87 -2.64
N ARG A 34 -4.08 -55.01 -1.38
CA ARG A 34 -4.47 -53.88 -0.53
C ARG A 34 -3.33 -52.89 -0.25
N TRP A 35 -2.11 -53.38 -0.03
CA TRP A 35 -0.94 -52.55 0.25
C TRP A 35 -0.45 -51.83 -1.01
N ARG A 36 -0.50 -52.49 -2.17
CA ARG A 36 -0.20 -51.85 -3.46
C ARG A 36 -1.19 -50.72 -3.76
N ALA A 37 -2.49 -50.99 -3.58
CA ALA A 37 -3.54 -49.98 -3.76
C ALA A 37 -3.38 -48.77 -2.81
N LEU A 38 -2.90 -49.00 -1.58
CA LEU A 38 -2.59 -47.90 -0.64
C LEU A 38 -1.41 -47.06 -1.13
N GLY A 39 -0.33 -47.69 -1.60
CA GLY A 39 0.83 -46.99 -2.17
C GLY A 39 0.48 -46.16 -3.41
N GLU A 40 -0.37 -46.69 -4.29
CA GLU A 40 -0.91 -45.94 -5.44
C GLU A 40 -1.74 -44.74 -4.98
N LYS A 41 -2.62 -44.91 -3.99
CA LYS A 41 -3.42 -43.81 -3.45
C LYS A 41 -2.56 -42.74 -2.78
N LEU A 42 -1.52 -43.13 -2.05
CA LEU A 42 -0.56 -42.20 -1.45
C LEU A 42 0.23 -41.44 -2.51
N SER A 43 0.68 -42.13 -3.57
CA SER A 43 1.31 -41.48 -4.72
C SER A 43 0.41 -40.42 -5.35
N GLN A 44 -0.87 -40.75 -5.60
CA GLN A 44 -1.84 -39.81 -6.18
C GLN A 44 -2.07 -38.57 -5.30
N VAL A 45 -2.28 -38.77 -3.99
CA VAL A 45 -2.48 -37.65 -3.05
C VAL A 45 -1.23 -36.79 -2.95
N TRP A 46 -0.05 -37.42 -2.95
CA TRP A 46 1.23 -36.72 -2.90
C TRP A 46 1.47 -35.87 -4.15
N GLU A 47 1.31 -36.45 -5.34
CA GLU A 47 1.45 -35.74 -6.62
C GLU A 47 0.45 -34.58 -6.73
N GLN A 48 -0.81 -34.81 -6.33
CA GLN A 48 -1.81 -33.76 -6.28
C GLN A 48 -1.39 -32.62 -5.35
N ARG A 49 -0.84 -32.94 -4.17
CA ARG A 49 -0.42 -31.94 -3.19
C ARG A 49 0.80 -31.16 -3.68
N ASP A 50 1.77 -31.82 -4.27
CA ASP A 50 2.98 -31.21 -4.82
C ASP A 50 2.64 -30.24 -5.96
N LEU A 51 1.72 -30.64 -6.84
CA LEU A 51 1.15 -29.76 -7.86
C LEU A 51 0.49 -28.52 -7.24
N GLN A 52 -0.31 -28.67 -6.17
CA GLN A 52 -0.91 -27.52 -5.49
C GLN A 52 0.13 -26.58 -4.87
N ILE A 53 1.19 -27.12 -4.26
CA ILE A 53 2.27 -26.32 -3.67
C ILE A 53 2.97 -25.53 -4.78
N SER A 54 3.36 -26.19 -5.87
CA SER A 54 4.01 -25.51 -7.00
C SER A 54 3.13 -24.45 -7.66
N GLN A 55 1.81 -24.66 -7.72
CA GLN A 55 0.85 -23.65 -8.19
C GLN A 55 0.80 -22.45 -7.23
N ALA A 56 0.67 -22.72 -5.92
CA ALA A 56 0.65 -21.67 -4.92
C ALA A 56 1.94 -20.84 -4.90
N ASP A 57 3.10 -21.47 -5.11
CA ASP A 57 4.38 -20.78 -5.20
C ASP A 57 4.44 -19.89 -6.44
N ARG A 58 3.98 -20.38 -7.60
CA ARG A 58 3.87 -19.54 -8.82
C ARG A 58 2.93 -18.37 -8.64
N GLU A 59 1.79 -18.58 -7.99
CA GLU A 59 0.83 -17.50 -7.69
C GLU A 59 1.44 -16.45 -6.75
N ARG A 60 2.21 -16.88 -5.74
CA ARG A 60 2.95 -15.98 -4.85
C ARG A 60 3.99 -15.17 -5.61
N GLU A 61 4.80 -15.82 -6.45
CA GLU A 61 5.80 -15.13 -7.27
C GLU A 61 5.16 -14.10 -8.21
N GLN A 62 4.02 -14.44 -8.81
CA GLN A 62 3.25 -13.52 -9.64
C GLN A 62 2.69 -12.35 -8.84
N ALA A 63 2.14 -12.61 -7.65
CA ALA A 63 1.65 -11.58 -6.74
C ALA A 63 2.78 -10.62 -6.33
N ASP A 64 3.94 -11.16 -5.96
CA ASP A 64 5.13 -10.37 -5.58
C ASP A 64 5.68 -9.56 -6.75
N SER A 65 5.66 -10.10 -7.96
CA SER A 65 6.01 -9.35 -9.18
C SER A 65 5.05 -8.20 -9.41
N LYS A 66 3.74 -8.43 -9.25
CA LYS A 66 2.70 -7.42 -9.42
C LYS A 66 2.77 -6.32 -8.35
N LEU A 67 3.04 -6.69 -7.10
CA LEU A 67 3.25 -5.73 -6.01
C LEU A 67 4.44 -4.81 -6.32
N ARG A 68 5.58 -5.37 -6.74
CA ARG A 68 6.75 -4.58 -7.15
C ARG A 68 6.42 -3.64 -8.31
N GLN A 69 5.68 -4.09 -9.31
CA GLN A 69 5.28 -3.24 -10.43
C GLN A 69 4.36 -2.08 -9.99
N LEU A 70 3.42 -2.32 -9.08
CA LEU A 70 2.54 -1.28 -8.55
C LEU A 70 3.32 -0.26 -7.72
N GLN A 71 4.25 -0.72 -6.88
CA GLN A 71 5.12 0.17 -6.11
C GLN A 71 5.97 1.07 -7.02
N GLN A 72 6.58 0.51 -8.07
CA GLN A 72 7.35 1.30 -9.04
C GLN A 72 6.48 2.37 -9.73
N ARG A 73 5.26 2.01 -10.14
CA ARG A 73 4.33 2.97 -10.74
C ARG A 73 3.93 4.08 -9.77
N GLN A 74 3.75 3.75 -8.49
CA GLN A 74 3.46 4.75 -7.46
C GLN A 74 4.63 5.71 -7.30
N GLU A 75 5.86 5.21 -7.16
CA GLU A 75 7.07 6.04 -7.03
C GLU A 75 7.31 6.91 -8.27
N GLU A 76 7.01 6.41 -9.47
CA GLU A 76 7.07 7.21 -10.70
C GLU A 76 6.03 8.32 -10.71
N ALA A 77 4.78 8.02 -10.35
CA ALA A 77 3.72 9.02 -10.28
C ALA A 77 4.01 10.09 -9.22
N GLU A 78 4.50 9.70 -8.04
CA GLU A 78 4.89 10.62 -6.97
C GLU A 78 6.01 11.56 -7.42
N ARG A 79 7.06 11.03 -8.07
CA ARG A 79 8.13 11.86 -8.65
C ARG A 79 7.63 12.82 -9.73
N GLN A 80 6.68 12.38 -10.56
CA GLN A 80 6.07 13.25 -11.56
C GLN A 80 5.25 14.38 -10.92
N LEU A 81 4.46 14.07 -9.88
CA LEU A 81 3.71 15.06 -9.13
C LEU A 81 4.63 16.09 -8.45
N GLU A 82 5.72 15.64 -7.82
CA GLU A 82 6.69 16.53 -7.19
C GLU A 82 7.35 17.47 -8.21
N LEU A 83 7.74 16.93 -9.38
CA LEU A 83 8.32 17.72 -10.45
C LEU A 83 7.33 18.77 -10.99
N LEU A 84 6.07 18.38 -11.20
CA LEU A 84 5.03 19.28 -11.67
C LEU A 84 4.72 20.38 -10.65
N ASN A 85 4.59 20.03 -9.37
CA ASN A 85 4.41 21.00 -8.29
C ASN A 85 5.56 22.00 -8.22
N THR A 86 6.82 21.51 -8.31
CA THR A 86 8.00 22.38 -8.32
C THR A 86 7.99 23.35 -9.49
N ARG A 87 7.69 22.86 -10.71
CA ARG A 87 7.62 23.70 -11.91
C ARG A 87 6.51 24.73 -11.81
N PHE A 88 5.34 24.31 -11.33
CA PHE A 88 4.19 25.18 -11.13
C PHE A 88 4.49 26.30 -10.12
N ASP A 89 5.11 25.96 -8.97
CA ASP A 89 5.53 26.94 -7.98
C ASP A 89 6.55 27.95 -8.55
N LEU A 90 7.53 27.49 -9.32
CA LEU A 90 8.51 28.37 -9.97
C LEU A 90 7.84 29.32 -10.97
N VAL A 91 6.90 28.83 -11.77
CA VAL A 91 6.13 29.66 -12.72
C VAL A 91 5.32 30.72 -11.97
N ASN A 92 4.58 30.33 -10.92
CA ASN A 92 3.80 31.28 -10.12
C ASN A 92 4.67 32.36 -9.48
N ARG A 93 5.84 31.98 -8.94
CA ARG A 93 6.79 32.95 -8.36
C ARG A 93 7.34 33.89 -9.42
N ALA A 94 7.70 33.39 -10.61
CA ALA A 94 8.21 34.21 -11.69
C ALA A 94 7.16 35.20 -12.22
N ALA A 95 5.89 34.78 -12.28
CA ALA A 95 4.76 35.61 -12.66
C ALA A 95 4.28 36.55 -11.53
N SER A 96 4.73 36.32 -10.28
CA SER A 96 4.19 36.97 -9.07
C SER A 96 2.68 36.78 -8.90
N GLU A 97 2.17 35.62 -9.30
CA GLU A 97 0.76 35.28 -9.22
C GLU A 97 0.45 34.43 -7.97
N GLY A 98 -0.45 34.94 -7.13
CA GLY A 98 -1.02 34.21 -6.01
C GLY A 98 -2.30 33.49 -6.43
N LEU A 99 -2.20 32.19 -6.70
CA LEU A 99 -3.34 31.36 -7.05
C LEU A 99 -4.00 30.77 -5.80
N TRP A 100 -5.31 30.58 -5.92
CA TRP A 100 -6.10 29.88 -4.94
C TRP A 100 -7.20 29.08 -5.66
N ASP A 101 -7.61 27.98 -5.04
CA ASP A 101 -8.70 27.13 -5.52
C ASP A 101 -9.53 26.64 -4.32
N MET A 102 -10.75 26.16 -4.56
CA MET A 102 -11.59 25.56 -3.55
C MET A 102 -12.32 24.33 -4.08
N SER A 103 -12.46 23.31 -3.23
CA SER A 103 -13.35 22.19 -3.50
C SER A 103 -14.75 22.51 -2.98
N VAL A 104 -15.73 22.65 -3.88
CA VAL A 104 -17.12 22.93 -3.51
C VAL A 104 -17.87 21.63 -3.27
N VAL A 105 -18.27 21.40 -2.02
CA VAL A 105 -19.07 20.25 -1.60
C VAL A 105 -20.54 20.49 -1.89
N ALA A 106 -21.20 19.54 -2.55
CA ALA A 106 -22.64 19.55 -2.86
C ALA A 106 -23.14 20.79 -3.64
N GLY A 107 -22.24 21.51 -4.33
CA GLY A 107 -22.58 22.73 -5.06
C GLY A 107 -22.90 23.93 -4.16
N ASP A 108 -22.62 23.84 -2.85
CA ASP A 108 -22.78 24.93 -1.90
C ASP A 108 -21.42 25.62 -1.62
N PRO A 109 -21.18 26.82 -2.17
CA PRO A 109 -19.94 27.55 -1.94
C PRO A 109 -19.74 28.00 -0.49
N LEU A 110 -20.81 28.02 0.33
CA LEU A 110 -20.77 28.41 1.74
C LEU A 110 -20.66 27.22 2.69
N ASN A 111 -20.55 26.00 2.16
CA ASN A 111 -20.42 24.81 2.98
C ASN A 111 -19.15 24.91 3.85
N PRO A 112 -19.25 24.78 5.18
CA PRO A 112 -18.10 24.84 6.08
C PRO A 112 -17.07 23.72 5.84
N ASP A 113 -17.45 22.65 5.16
CA ASP A 113 -16.57 21.54 4.78
C ASP A 113 -15.77 21.81 3.50
N ASN A 114 -15.97 22.97 2.84
CA ASN A 114 -15.18 23.36 1.67
C ASN A 114 -13.71 23.57 2.08
N VAL A 115 -12.81 22.84 1.42
CA VAL A 115 -11.37 22.95 1.62
C VAL A 115 -10.81 23.94 0.61
N PHE A 116 -9.98 24.87 1.10
CA PHE A 116 -9.29 25.84 0.28
C PHE A 116 -7.87 25.35 0.00
N TRP A 117 -7.39 25.59 -1.20
CA TRP A 117 -6.00 25.41 -1.53
C TRP A 117 -5.42 26.77 -1.86
N TRP A 118 -4.42 27.20 -1.09
CA TRP A 118 -3.68 28.42 -1.33
C TRP A 118 -2.29 28.07 -1.89
N SER A 119 -1.90 28.67 -3.01
CA SER A 119 -0.54 28.48 -3.51
C SER A 119 0.48 29.05 -2.53
N GLN A 120 1.70 28.51 -2.54
CA GLN A 120 2.77 29.02 -1.69
C GLN A 120 3.13 30.49 -2.02
N THR A 121 3.04 30.86 -3.30
CA THR A 121 3.22 32.25 -3.75
C THR A 121 2.15 33.17 -3.17
N PHE A 122 0.87 32.74 -3.15
CA PHE A 122 -0.21 33.51 -2.54
C PHE A 122 0.07 33.82 -1.06
N ARG A 123 0.47 32.81 -0.28
CA ARG A 123 0.83 33.00 1.13
C ARG A 123 2.02 33.95 1.29
N ALA A 124 3.06 33.79 0.49
CA ALA A 124 4.25 34.64 0.54
C ALA A 124 3.95 36.10 0.20
N LEU A 125 3.06 36.37 -0.78
CA LEU A 125 2.62 37.73 -1.13
C LEU A 125 1.88 38.41 0.03
N LEU A 126 1.17 37.64 0.86
CA LEU A 126 0.52 38.13 2.07
C LEU A 126 1.46 38.22 3.29
N GLY A 127 2.70 37.73 3.15
CA GLY A 127 3.72 37.73 4.21
C GLY A 127 3.69 36.51 5.13
N PHE A 128 3.03 35.43 4.74
CA PHE A 128 2.97 34.16 5.48
C PHE A 128 3.89 33.10 4.87
N HIS A 129 4.45 32.23 5.71
CA HIS A 129 5.43 31.23 5.27
C HIS A 129 4.83 29.86 5.01
N ASP A 130 3.78 29.45 5.75
CA ASP A 130 3.23 28.11 5.62
C ASP A 130 1.76 28.02 6.08
N HIS A 131 1.19 26.81 6.00
CA HIS A 131 -0.21 26.52 6.35
C HIS A 131 -0.52 26.70 7.84
N ARG A 132 0.49 26.69 8.71
CA ARG A 132 0.29 26.88 10.15
C ARG A 132 0.01 28.35 10.44
N GLU A 133 0.62 29.24 9.66
CA GLU A 133 0.40 30.68 9.73
C GLU A 133 -0.83 31.12 8.93
N PHE A 134 -1.13 30.44 7.82
CA PHE A 134 -2.30 30.71 6.98
C PHE A 134 -3.00 29.40 6.53
N PRO A 135 -3.93 28.87 7.35
CA PRO A 135 -4.58 27.59 7.12
C PRO A 135 -5.46 27.52 5.87
N ASP A 136 -5.69 26.29 5.39
CA ASP A 136 -6.49 25.93 4.21
C ASP A 136 -8.01 25.92 4.49
N VAL A 137 -8.47 26.92 5.24
CA VAL A 137 -9.89 27.15 5.56
C VAL A 137 -10.26 28.61 5.37
N LEU A 138 -11.47 28.88 4.91
CA LEU A 138 -12.03 30.22 4.90
C LEU A 138 -12.52 30.50 6.31
N ALA A 139 -11.68 31.13 7.14
CA ALA A 139 -11.98 31.35 8.54
C ALA A 139 -13.40 31.89 8.74
N ALA A 140 -14.28 31.12 9.39
CA ALA A 140 -15.42 31.69 10.09
C ALA A 140 -14.85 32.47 11.28
N GLY A 141 -14.46 33.72 11.07
CA GLY A 141 -14.00 34.55 12.17
C GLY A 141 -15.14 34.70 13.18
N PRO A 142 -14.92 34.58 14.50
CA PRO A 142 -15.70 35.41 15.40
C PRO A 142 -15.36 36.84 14.98
N ALA A 143 -16.38 37.62 14.61
CA ALA A 143 -16.23 38.98 14.10
C ALA A 143 -15.18 39.77 14.93
N GLY A 144 -14.09 40.19 14.29
CA GLY A 144 -13.29 41.30 14.83
C GLY A 144 -11.76 41.23 14.89
N CYS A 145 -11.03 40.25 14.34
CA CYS A 145 -9.56 40.38 14.24
C CYS A 145 -9.04 40.05 12.82
N THR A 146 -8.51 41.05 12.11
CA THR A 146 -7.98 40.94 10.73
C THR A 146 -6.45 40.82 10.64
N ARG A 147 -5.72 40.74 11.77
CA ARG A 147 -4.31 40.32 11.78
C ARG A 147 -3.88 39.89 13.19
N LYS A 148 -3.37 38.66 13.37
CA LYS A 148 -2.67 38.23 14.60
C LYS A 148 -1.16 38.32 14.36
N THR A 149 -0.49 39.25 15.04
CA THR A 149 0.96 39.16 15.26
C THR A 149 1.23 39.01 16.74
N GLY A 150 1.98 37.98 17.11
CA GLY A 150 2.87 37.92 18.27
C GLY A 150 2.26 37.97 19.67
N ASN A 151 1.49 39.01 20.04
CA ASN A 151 0.93 39.21 21.40
C ASN A 151 -0.06 40.40 21.46
N GLY A 152 -1.29 40.25 20.93
CA GLY A 152 -2.43 41.16 21.17
C GLY A 152 -3.25 41.55 19.93
N CYS A 153 -4.59 41.69 20.08
CA CYS A 153 -5.49 42.26 19.05
C CYS A 153 -5.52 43.80 19.18
N TRP A 154 -5.43 44.51 18.05
CA TRP A 154 -5.73 45.95 17.97
C TRP A 154 -7.19 46.14 17.56
N THR A 155 -7.96 46.94 18.31
CA THR A 155 -9.24 47.50 17.87
C THR A 155 -8.99 48.80 17.08
N PRO A 156 -9.72 49.10 15.99
CA PRO A 156 -9.58 50.38 15.31
C PRO A 156 -10.04 51.49 16.25
N SER A 157 -9.15 52.42 16.62
CA SER A 157 -9.60 53.65 17.27
C SER A 157 -10.47 54.40 16.26
N GLN A 158 -11.71 54.67 16.63
CA GLN A 158 -12.55 55.56 15.86
C GLN A 158 -11.87 56.92 15.80
N ARG A 159 -11.55 57.35 14.59
CA ARG A 159 -11.05 58.69 14.30
C ARG A 159 -12.29 59.53 13.98
N THR A 160 -12.69 60.39 14.91
CA THR A 160 -13.39 61.65 14.59
C THR A 160 -12.38 62.66 14.10
#